data_AF-A0A830CRL7-F1
#
_entry.id   AF-A0A830CRL7-F1
#
_cell.length_a   1.000
_cell.length_b   1.000
_cell.length_c   1.000
_cell.angle_alpha   90.00
_cell.angle_beta   90.00
_cell.angle_gamma   90.00
#
_symmetry.space_group_name_H-M   'P 1'
#
loop_
_entity.id
_entity.type
_entity.pdbx_description
1 polymer ?
#
loop_
_entity_poly.entity_id
_entity_poly.type
_entity_poly.pdbx_seq_one_letter_code
_entity_poly.pdbx_strand_id
1 'polypeptide(L)'
;MSYANTSRGRVVSLKAKLAKNPKGSKSVIEFLHEMRAIADDLALAQSPISEEDLVVHVITQLGDEFNSSVAALRVRETPIAFSELSDILTDFGRMMKENEVVHQSLLATANVTQKHTFKHQNSDRQFHTPRDQGWSSNFRRPRGGQSNNYN
;
A
#
# COMPACT_ATOMS: atom_id res chain seq x y z
N MET A 1 -54.82 0.44 21.27
CA MET A 1 -54.41 0.24 19.86
C MET A 1 -53.02 0.86 19.60
N SER A 2 -51.91 0.30 20.10
CA SER A 2 -50.57 0.77 19.68
C SER A 2 -49.42 -0.20 20.04
N TYR A 3 -49.43 -1.39 19.44
CA TYR A 3 -48.24 -2.26 19.40
C TYR A 3 -47.88 -2.67 17.96
N ALA A 4 -48.87 -2.71 17.06
CA ALA A 4 -48.66 -3.04 15.64
C ALA A 4 -47.95 -1.93 14.83
N ASN A 5 -48.15 -0.65 15.18
CA ASN A 5 -47.58 0.47 14.41
C ASN A 5 -46.06 0.60 14.64
N THR A 6 -45.60 0.37 15.89
CA THR A 6 -44.18 0.35 16.24
C THR A 6 -43.45 -0.82 15.55
N SER A 7 -44.08 -2.00 15.50
CA SER A 7 -43.48 -3.17 14.84
C SER A 7 -43.30 -2.97 13.33
N ARG A 8 -44.35 -2.51 12.62
CA ARG A 8 -44.26 -2.28 11.17
C ARG A 8 -43.28 -1.16 10.81
N GLY A 9 -43.28 -0.06 11.56
CA GLY A 9 -42.33 1.04 11.38
C GLY A 9 -40.88 0.59 11.62
N ARG A 10 -40.64 -0.24 12.64
CA ARG A 10 -39.32 -0.83 12.92
C ARG A 10 -38.84 -1.70 11.76
N VAL A 11 -39.67 -2.60 11.25
CA VAL A 11 -39.30 -3.46 10.10
C VAL A 11 -38.93 -2.61 8.87
N VAL A 12 -39.72 -1.57 8.56
CA VAL A 12 -39.42 -0.68 7.43
C VAL A 12 -38.09 0.04 7.63
N SER A 13 -37.83 0.57 8.82
CA SER A 13 -36.56 1.22 9.17
C SER A 13 -35.38 0.28 9.03
N LEU A 14 -35.49 -0.96 9.54
CA LEU A 14 -34.44 -1.98 9.44
C LEU A 14 -34.16 -2.38 7.98
N LYS A 15 -35.20 -2.60 7.16
CA LYS A 15 -35.03 -2.89 5.73
C LYS A 15 -34.37 -1.72 4.99
N ALA A 16 -34.77 -0.49 5.32
CA ALA A 16 -34.14 0.70 4.75
C ALA A 16 -32.67 0.83 5.16
N LYS A 17 -32.35 0.50 6.43
CA LYS A 17 -30.97 0.47 6.94
C LYS A 17 -30.15 -0.58 6.19
N LEU A 18 -30.66 -1.81 6.05
CA LEU A 18 -29.99 -2.89 5.32
C LEU A 18 -29.69 -2.50 3.86
N ALA A 19 -30.67 -1.88 3.18
CA ALA A 19 -30.53 -1.49 1.78
C ALA A 19 -29.62 -0.27 1.55
N LYS A 20 -29.31 0.51 2.60
CA LYS A 20 -28.50 1.73 2.53
C LYS A 20 -27.39 1.73 3.58
N ASN A 21 -26.70 0.60 3.74
CA ASN A 21 -25.56 0.47 4.64
C ASN A 21 -24.27 0.27 3.85
N PRO A 22 -23.67 1.31 3.25
CA PRO A 22 -22.41 1.16 2.53
C PRO A 22 -21.28 0.76 3.48
N LYS A 23 -20.33 -0.06 3.00
CA LYS A 23 -19.09 -0.35 3.74
C LYS A 23 -18.33 0.94 4.08
N GLY A 24 -18.20 1.85 3.11
CA GLY A 24 -17.58 3.17 3.32
C GLY A 24 -16.16 3.09 3.88
N SER A 25 -15.90 3.80 4.97
CA SER A 25 -14.61 3.80 5.67
C SER A 25 -14.46 2.70 6.73
N LYS A 26 -15.50 1.89 6.97
CA LYS A 26 -15.48 0.83 7.99
C LYS A 26 -14.56 -0.31 7.57
N SER A 27 -14.07 -1.10 8.53
CA SER A 27 -13.37 -2.34 8.17
C SER A 27 -14.34 -3.36 7.56
N VAL A 28 -13.84 -4.29 6.74
CA VAL A 28 -14.68 -5.35 6.13
C VAL A 28 -15.42 -6.15 7.21
N ILE A 29 -14.72 -6.51 8.28
CA ILE A 29 -15.27 -7.27 9.40
C ILE A 29 -16.40 -6.50 10.10
N GLU A 30 -16.17 -5.22 10.39
CA GLU A 30 -17.17 -4.36 11.03
C GLU A 30 -18.43 -4.20 10.15
N PHE A 31 -18.23 -4.00 8.85
CA PHE A 31 -19.31 -3.91 7.89
C PHE A 31 -20.14 -5.21 7.83
N LEU A 32 -19.48 -6.37 7.70
CA LEU A 32 -20.17 -7.67 7.66
C LEU A 32 -20.93 -7.95 8.95
N HIS A 33 -20.34 -7.63 10.10
CA HIS A 33 -21.00 -7.76 11.40
C HIS A 33 -22.24 -6.87 11.49
N GLU A 34 -22.19 -5.63 11.00
CA GLU A 34 -23.36 -4.75 11.00
C GLU A 34 -24.47 -5.27 10.07
N MET A 35 -24.13 -5.76 8.88
CA MET A 35 -25.09 -6.36 7.95
C MET A 35 -25.80 -7.56 8.59
N ARG A 36 -25.04 -8.42 9.29
CA ARG A 36 -25.60 -9.56 10.02
C ARG A 36 -26.50 -9.12 11.16
N ALA A 37 -26.08 -8.14 11.95
CA ALA A 37 -26.86 -7.62 13.07
C ALA A 37 -28.22 -7.07 12.62
N ILE A 38 -28.28 -6.36 11.49
CA ILE A 38 -29.55 -5.87 10.94
C ILE A 38 -30.45 -7.02 10.48
N ALA A 39 -29.87 -8.07 9.88
CA ALA A 39 -30.61 -9.26 9.48
C ALA A 39 -31.18 -10.03 10.69
N ASP A 40 -30.40 -10.16 11.76
CA ASP A 40 -30.84 -10.78 13.01
C ASP A 40 -31.95 -9.94 13.69
N ASP A 41 -31.83 -8.61 13.69
CA ASP A 41 -32.88 -7.70 14.16
C ASP A 41 -34.19 -7.83 13.36
N LEU A 42 -34.08 -8.04 12.04
CA LEU A 42 -35.22 -8.32 11.17
C LEU A 42 -35.87 -9.67 11.49
N ALA A 43 -35.07 -10.69 11.79
CA ALA A 43 -35.57 -11.99 12.25
C ALA A 43 -36.30 -11.88 13.59
N LEU A 44 -35.74 -11.12 14.55
CA LEU A 44 -36.39 -10.83 15.84
C LEU A 44 -37.71 -10.07 15.66
N ALA A 45 -37.80 -9.21 14.64
CA ALA A 45 -39.03 -8.51 14.27
C ALA A 45 -40.02 -9.35 13.45
N GLN A 46 -39.85 -10.68 13.39
CA GLN A 46 -40.70 -11.62 12.62
C GLN A 46 -40.71 -11.33 11.11
N SER A 47 -39.65 -10.72 10.58
CA SER A 47 -39.45 -10.47 9.16
C SER A 47 -38.04 -10.89 8.72
N PRO A 48 -37.66 -12.17 8.88
CA PRO A 48 -36.33 -12.64 8.49
C PRO A 48 -36.06 -12.41 7.00
N ILE A 49 -34.78 -12.27 6.66
CA ILE A 49 -34.30 -12.22 5.28
C ILE A 49 -33.62 -13.54 4.93
N SER A 50 -33.65 -13.92 3.65
CA SER A 50 -32.90 -15.09 3.22
C SER A 50 -31.40 -14.80 3.22
N GLU A 51 -30.59 -15.85 3.33
CA GLU A 51 -29.13 -15.71 3.26
C GLU A 51 -28.68 -15.19 1.89
N GLU A 52 -29.35 -15.61 0.82
CA GLU A 52 -29.12 -15.12 -0.54
C GLU A 52 -29.39 -13.61 -0.66
N ASP A 53 -30.51 -13.13 -0.10
CA ASP A 53 -30.81 -11.69 -0.09
C ASP A 53 -29.78 -10.90 0.73
N LEU A 54 -29.33 -11.45 1.86
CA LEU A 54 -28.27 -10.84 2.67
C LEU A 54 -26.98 -10.70 1.87
N VAL A 55 -26.57 -11.75 1.15
CA VAL A 55 -25.41 -11.75 0.26
C VAL A 55 -25.55 -10.68 -0.83
N VAL A 56 -26.72 -10.59 -1.47
CA VAL A 56 -27.00 -9.56 -2.49
C VAL A 56 -26.86 -8.16 -1.90
N HIS A 57 -27.41 -7.93 -0.70
CA HIS A 57 -27.28 -6.66 0.00
C HIS A 57 -25.82 -6.32 0.32
N VAL A 58 -25.02 -7.28 0.81
CA VAL A 58 -23.59 -7.08 1.07
C VAL A 58 -22.87 -6.66 -0.21
N ILE A 59 -23.00 -7.44 -1.29
CA ILE A 59 -22.33 -7.19 -2.58
C ILE A 59 -22.70 -5.81 -3.15
N THR A 60 -23.96 -5.39 -3.00
CA THR A 60 -24.46 -4.10 -3.51
C THR A 60 -23.92 -2.91 -2.73
N GLN A 61 -23.55 -3.10 -1.46
CA GLN A 61 -23.08 -2.05 -0.56
C GLN A 61 -21.54 -2.01 -0.44
N LEU A 62 -20.83 -2.86 -1.18
CA LEU A 62 -19.38 -2.80 -1.30
C LEU A 62 -18.96 -1.60 -2.17
N GLY A 63 -17.82 -1.01 -1.83
CA GLY A 63 -17.21 0.04 -2.64
C GLY A 63 -16.54 -0.51 -3.89
N ASP A 64 -16.19 0.40 -4.82
CA ASP A 64 -15.56 0.05 -6.10
C ASP A 64 -14.23 -0.72 -5.94
N GLU A 65 -13.58 -0.55 -4.79
CA GLU A 65 -12.37 -1.25 -4.39
C GLU A 65 -12.54 -2.79 -4.39
N PHE A 66 -13.77 -3.31 -4.24
CA PHE A 66 -14.09 -4.75 -4.28
C PHE A 66 -14.66 -5.23 -5.62
N ASN A 67 -14.72 -4.38 -6.66
CA ASN A 67 -15.35 -4.73 -7.94
C ASN A 67 -14.75 -6.01 -8.58
N SER A 68 -13.45 -6.25 -8.40
CA SER A 68 -12.80 -7.48 -8.88
C SER A 68 -13.36 -8.74 -8.20
N SER A 69 -13.52 -8.70 -6.87
CA SER A 69 -14.13 -9.78 -6.10
C SER A 69 -15.60 -9.96 -6.47
N VAL A 70 -16.36 -8.87 -6.61
CA VAL A 70 -17.76 -8.91 -7.02
C VAL A 70 -17.92 -9.51 -8.42
N ALA A 71 -17.04 -9.20 -9.37
CA ALA A 71 -17.05 -9.79 -10.70
C ALA A 71 -16.82 -11.31 -10.65
N ALA A 72 -15.86 -11.78 -9.84
CA ALA A 72 -15.61 -13.21 -9.65
C ALA A 72 -16.84 -13.92 -9.06
N LEU A 73 -17.51 -13.30 -8.09
CA LEU A 73 -18.74 -13.83 -7.49
C LEU A 73 -19.91 -13.92 -8.49
N ARG A 74 -20.00 -12.99 -9.45
CA ARG A 74 -21.07 -12.99 -10.47
C ARG A 74 -20.94 -14.10 -11.51
N VAL A 75 -19.73 -14.57 -11.79
CA VAL A 75 -19.47 -15.65 -12.76
C VAL A 75 -19.64 -17.04 -12.13
N ARG A 76 -19.71 -17.10 -10.80
CA ARG A 76 -19.89 -18.36 -10.06
C ARG A 76 -21.30 -18.91 -10.30
N GLU A 77 -21.38 -20.18 -10.72
CA GLU A 77 -22.66 -20.87 -10.98
C GLU A 77 -23.35 -21.39 -9.72
N THR A 78 -22.59 -21.56 -8.63
CA THR A 78 -23.11 -22.07 -7.35
C THR A 78 -23.49 -20.94 -6.41
N PRO A 79 -24.61 -21.05 -5.66
CA PRO A 79 -24.95 -20.08 -4.63
C PRO A 79 -23.84 -19.99 -3.57
N ILE A 80 -23.55 -18.77 -3.12
CA ILE A 80 -22.55 -18.49 -2.10
C ILE A 80 -23.20 -18.32 -0.74
N ALA A 81 -22.67 -18.99 0.28
CA ALA A 81 -23.08 -18.79 1.66
C ALA A 81 -22.50 -17.48 2.22
N PHE A 82 -23.19 -16.85 3.17
CA PHE A 82 -22.72 -15.62 3.81
C PHE A 82 -21.37 -15.81 4.52
N SER A 83 -21.11 -16.98 5.11
CA SER A 83 -19.83 -17.31 5.73
C SER A 83 -18.69 -17.30 4.70
N GLU A 84 -18.87 -17.98 3.58
CA GLU A 84 -17.88 -18.03 2.49
C GLU A 84 -17.64 -16.65 1.89
N LEU A 85 -18.70 -15.85 1.70
CA LEU A 85 -18.56 -14.46 1.27
C LEU A 85 -17.73 -13.64 2.26
N SER A 86 -17.97 -13.84 3.56
CA SER A 86 -17.27 -13.13 4.64
C SER A 86 -15.78 -13.44 4.63
N ASP A 87 -15.42 -14.71 4.43
CA ASP A 87 -14.03 -15.16 4.32
C ASP A 87 -13.33 -14.52 3.11
N ILE A 88 -13.96 -14.61 1.92
CA ILE A 88 -13.43 -14.03 0.68
C ILE A 88 -13.17 -12.52 0.82
N LEU A 89 -14.13 -11.77 1.38
CA LEU A 89 -13.99 -10.33 1.53
C LEU A 89 -12.93 -9.96 2.57
N THR A 90 -12.81 -10.74 3.65
CA THR A 90 -11.80 -10.53 4.70
C THR A 90 -10.39 -10.76 4.17
N ASP A 91 -10.19 -11.85 3.43
CA ASP A 91 -8.92 -12.17 2.79
C ASP A 91 -8.53 -11.12 1.75
N PHE A 92 -9.49 -10.70 0.92
CA PHE A 92 -9.24 -9.64 -0.06
C PHE A 92 -8.88 -8.30 0.60
N GLY A 93 -9.58 -7.93 1.67
CA GLY A 93 -9.28 -6.72 2.45
C GLY A 93 -7.88 -6.77 3.07
N ARG A 94 -7.44 -7.95 3.53
CA ARG A 94 -6.08 -8.16 4.02
C ARG A 94 -5.03 -8.01 2.91
N MET A 95 -5.25 -8.66 1.76
CA MET A 95 -4.35 -8.59 0.61
C MET A 95 -4.17 -7.14 0.11
N MET A 96 -5.25 -6.34 0.09
CA MET A 96 -5.16 -4.93 -0.31
C MET A 96 -4.29 -4.13 0.66
N LYS A 97 -4.44 -4.36 1.96
CA LYS A 97 -3.60 -3.70 2.99
C LYS A 97 -2.13 -4.10 2.87
N GLU A 98 -1.85 -5.38 2.60
CA GLU A 98 -0.48 -5.87 2.38
C GLU A 98 0.16 -5.26 1.13
N ASN A 99 -0.58 -5.20 0.01
CA ASN A 99 -0.11 -4.54 -1.21
C ASN A 99 0.18 -3.05 -1.00
N GLU A 100 -0.65 -2.33 -0.26
CA GLU A 100 -0.41 -0.92 0.07
C GLU A 100 0.91 -0.72 0.84
N VAL A 101 1.19 -1.59 1.82
CA VAL A 101 2.43 -1.56 2.61
C VAL A 101 3.66 -1.83 1.72
N VAL A 102 3.57 -2.78 0.79
CA VAL A 102 4.64 -3.06 -0.17
C VAL A 102 4.89 -1.85 -1.08
N HIS A 103 3.83 -1.23 -1.60
CA HIS A 103 3.94 -0.04 -2.44
C HIS A 103 4.56 1.16 -1.68
N GLN A 104 4.17 1.40 -0.43
CA GLN A 104 4.78 2.45 0.40
C GLN A 104 6.25 2.14 0.76
N SER A 105 6.57 0.89 1.04
CA SER A 105 7.94 0.44 1.34
C SER A 105 8.90 0.59 0.15
N LEU A 106 8.41 0.30 -1.07
CA LEU A 106 9.18 0.48 -2.30
C LEU A 106 9.56 1.95 -2.52
N LEU A 107 8.63 2.88 -2.25
CA LEU A 107 8.86 4.32 -2.35
C LEU A 107 9.82 4.84 -1.26
N ALA A 108 9.77 4.30 -0.04
CA ALA A 108 10.65 4.69 1.06
C ALA A 108 12.11 4.21 0.86
N THR A 109 12.31 3.06 0.23
CA THR A 109 13.66 2.48 0.03
C THR A 109 14.45 3.17 -1.08
N ALA A 110 13.78 3.85 -2.03
CA ALA A 110 14.43 4.57 -3.13
C ALA A 110 15.20 5.84 -2.71
N ASN A 111 14.94 6.40 -1.52
CA ASN A 111 15.56 7.65 -1.05
C ASN A 111 16.85 7.46 -0.21
N VAL A 112 17.34 6.22 -0.03
CA VAL A 112 18.61 5.97 0.67
C VAL A 112 19.78 6.17 -0.30
N THR A 113 20.13 7.43 -0.56
CA THR A 113 21.40 7.77 -1.21
C THR A 113 22.54 7.51 -0.22
N GLN A 114 23.32 6.47 -0.46
CA GLN A 114 24.63 6.27 0.17
C GLN A 114 25.57 7.42 -0.23
N LYS A 115 25.62 8.50 0.56
CA LYS A 115 26.77 9.42 0.54
C LYS A 115 27.90 8.82 1.39
N HIS A 116 28.55 7.79 0.87
CA HIS A 116 29.91 7.45 1.29
C HIS A 116 30.89 8.09 0.32
N THR A 117 31.24 9.35 0.58
CA THR A 117 32.43 9.94 -0.02
C THR A 117 33.65 9.39 0.70
N PHE A 118 34.33 8.43 0.08
CA PHE A 118 35.64 7.98 0.53
C PHE A 118 36.62 9.16 0.42
N LYS A 119 36.95 9.77 1.56
CA LYS A 119 38.08 10.70 1.68
C LYS A 119 39.38 9.92 1.56
N HIS A 120 40.01 10.05 0.40
CA HIS A 120 41.38 9.61 0.17
C HIS A 120 42.32 10.46 1.05
N GLN A 121 42.74 9.94 2.22
CA GLN A 121 43.83 10.52 3.00
C GLN A 121 45.14 9.89 2.53
N ASN A 122 45.81 10.58 1.63
CA ASN A 122 47.18 10.27 1.24
C ASN A 122 48.09 10.63 2.43
N SER A 123 48.65 9.62 3.08
CA SER A 123 49.59 9.79 4.18
C SER A 123 50.97 9.33 3.75
N ASP A 124 51.88 10.30 3.76
CA ASP A 124 53.33 10.19 3.69
C ASP A 124 53.88 8.88 4.27
N ARG A 125 54.60 8.10 3.43
CA ARG A 125 55.68 7.23 3.90
C ARG A 125 56.85 7.21 2.92
N GLN A 126 57.89 7.92 3.34
CA GLN A 126 59.28 7.86 2.90
C GLN A 126 59.83 6.44 3.03
N PHE A 127 60.62 5.94 2.07
CA PHE A 127 61.71 4.99 2.35
C PHE A 127 62.84 5.11 1.31
N HIS A 128 64.06 4.97 1.83
CA HIS A 128 65.39 5.29 1.29
C HIS A 128 65.89 4.39 0.15
N THR A 129 66.74 4.98 -0.71
CA THR A 129 67.88 4.29 -1.34
C THR A 129 69.11 5.20 -1.29
N PRO A 130 70.24 4.80 -0.71
CA PRO A 130 71.49 5.54 -0.80
C PRO A 130 72.40 4.91 -1.88
N ARG A 131 73.00 5.74 -2.74
CA ARG A 131 74.23 5.37 -3.45
C ARG A 131 75.01 6.59 -3.95
N ASP A 132 76.17 6.76 -3.32
CA ASP A 132 77.47 7.21 -3.82
C ASP A 132 77.60 8.26 -4.94
N GLN A 133 78.18 9.41 -4.54
CA GLN A 133 79.46 9.98 -4.99
C GLN A 133 79.70 10.31 -6.47
N GLY A 134 80.18 11.53 -6.71
CA GLY A 134 80.95 11.83 -7.92
C GLY A 134 81.08 13.32 -8.22
N TRP A 135 82.29 13.84 -8.05
CA TRP A 135 82.72 15.23 -8.25
C TRP A 135 82.76 15.70 -9.72
N SER A 136 82.74 17.04 -9.88
CA SER A 136 83.35 17.81 -10.98
C SER A 136 82.62 17.76 -12.33
N SER A 137 82.52 18.80 -13.15
CA SER A 137 83.03 20.17 -13.18
C SER A 137 82.40 20.83 -14.42
N ASN A 138 82.25 22.17 -14.40
CA ASN A 138 82.27 23.11 -15.53
C ASN A 138 81.59 22.72 -16.86
N PHE A 139 80.71 23.57 -17.39
CA PHE A 139 81.04 24.37 -18.58
C PHE A 139 79.98 25.44 -18.85
N ARG A 140 80.47 26.68 -18.95
CA ARG A 140 79.78 27.87 -19.44
C ARG A 140 79.23 27.62 -20.85
N ARG A 141 78.07 28.20 -21.17
CA ARG A 141 77.91 29.15 -22.29
C ARG A 141 76.49 29.74 -22.38
N PRO A 142 76.35 31.06 -22.56
CA PRO A 142 75.09 31.74 -22.86
C PRO A 142 74.94 32.02 -24.36
N ARG A 143 73.70 31.98 -24.87
CA ARG A 143 73.24 32.52 -26.18
C ARG A 143 71.73 32.24 -26.24
N GLY A 144 70.78 33.15 -26.44
CA GLY A 144 70.75 34.46 -27.08
C GLY A 144 69.51 34.48 -27.98
N GLY A 145 68.72 35.57 -27.95
CA GLY A 145 67.63 35.86 -28.91
C GLY A 145 66.22 35.54 -28.36
N GLN A 146 65.37 36.48 -27.93
CA GLN A 146 64.76 37.65 -28.60
C GLN A 146 63.53 37.29 -29.46
N SER A 147 62.36 37.83 -29.04
CA SER A 147 61.17 38.21 -29.83
C SER A 147 60.28 37.10 -30.43
N ASN A 148 58.96 37.24 -30.59
CA ASN A 148 58.02 38.35 -30.36
C ASN A 148 56.57 37.79 -30.28
N ASN A 149 55.69 38.57 -29.63
CA ASN A 149 54.23 38.56 -29.77
C ASN A 149 53.74 38.50 -31.23
N TYR A 150 52.61 37.84 -31.47
CA TYR A 150 51.52 38.40 -32.27
C TYR A 150 50.15 38.00 -31.69
N ASN A 151 49.24 38.96 -31.85
CA ASN A 151 47.87 39.09 -31.39
C ASN A 151 46.91 38.14 -32.13
#